data_AF-A0A7Y5APB3-F1
#
_entry.id   AF-A0A7Y5APB3-F1
#
_cell.length_a   1.000
_cell.length_b   1.000
_cell.length_c   1.000
_cell.angle_alpha   90.00
_cell.angle_beta   90.00
_cell.angle_gamma   90.00
#
_symmetry.space_group_name_H-M   'P 1'
#
loop_
_entity.id
_entity.type
_entity.pdbx_description
1 polymer ?
#
loop_
_entity_poly.entity_id
_entity_poly.type
_entity_poly.pdbx_seq_one_letter_code
_entity_poly.pdbx_strand_id
1 'polypeptide(L)'
;MKRLKALADKPIIGGVVKKAMASLASNDAKAISEHFSQYLKPQIADTDALRHEVYKLRHNVYCEELHFEDVKETYEEHDEFDLRAIHCFVRHISSNNLAGTVRLITSAQDNELLPIEQFCSHALTDADISPMKYARHEVCEISRLAVPAAFRKREIDKHAGAATGAINEQVFSQTELRCFPYIAVCLYLSAAAMSYKTKRYHVFVMMEPRLARSLSFVGIMFRQLGQPIEFHGKRAAYYIDSRELKKTLSSGYLKLLQAIERDLFELKKPGTPSSGAIFSPKLIAAH
;
A
#
# COMPACT_ATOMS: atom_id res chain seq x y z
N MET A 1 -2.15 -24.87 12.13
CA MET A 1 -1.58 -23.51 12.32
C MET A 1 -1.43 -23.05 13.77
N LYS A 2 -2.32 -23.38 14.72
CA LYS A 2 -2.20 -22.94 16.14
C LYS A 2 -0.94 -23.48 16.86
N ARG A 3 -0.51 -24.71 16.58
CA ARG A 3 0.69 -25.33 17.21
C ARG A 3 2.04 -24.77 16.69
N LEU A 4 2.07 -24.21 15.48
CA LEU A 4 3.27 -23.59 14.89
C LEU A 4 3.58 -22.21 15.48
N LYS A 5 2.55 -21.44 15.86
CA LYS A 5 2.70 -20.13 16.52
C LYS A 5 3.39 -20.24 17.89
N ALA A 6 3.05 -21.26 18.68
CA ALA A 6 3.62 -21.47 20.02
C ALA A 6 5.11 -21.87 20.01
N LEU A 7 5.62 -22.34 18.86
CA LEU A 7 7.03 -22.72 18.70
C LEU A 7 7.91 -21.57 18.20
N ALA A 8 7.32 -20.48 17.70
CA ALA A 8 8.04 -19.31 17.21
C ALA A 8 8.66 -18.44 18.34
N ASP A 9 8.13 -18.57 19.55
CA ASP A 9 8.56 -17.80 20.74
C ASP A 9 9.68 -18.51 21.53
N LYS A 10 10.18 -19.67 21.06
CA LYS A 10 11.29 -20.39 21.70
C LYS A 10 12.63 -20.12 20.99
N PRO A 11 13.71 -19.76 21.73
CA PRO A 11 14.93 -19.18 21.16
C PRO A 11 15.70 -20.09 20.21
N ILE A 12 15.60 -21.41 20.34
CA ILE A 12 16.35 -22.38 19.52
C ILE A 12 15.56 -22.80 18.25
N ILE A 13 14.23 -22.75 18.28
CA ILE A 13 13.33 -23.23 17.20
C ILE A 13 12.79 -22.05 16.36
N GLY A 14 12.79 -20.83 16.91
CA GLY A 14 12.25 -19.63 16.27
C GLY A 14 12.93 -19.26 14.96
N GLY A 15 14.25 -19.48 14.81
CA GLY A 15 14.97 -19.21 13.57
C GLY A 15 14.54 -20.13 12.42
N VAL A 16 14.39 -21.43 12.70
CA VAL A 16 13.96 -22.44 11.71
C VAL A 16 12.48 -22.26 11.35
N VAL A 17 11.62 -21.96 12.33
CA VAL A 17 10.19 -21.67 12.08
C VAL A 17 10.00 -20.37 11.31
N LYS A 18 10.76 -19.31 11.62
CA LYS A 18 10.75 -18.07 10.83
C LYS A 18 11.20 -18.31 9.39
N LYS A 19 12.26 -19.10 9.19
CA LYS A 19 12.76 -19.46 7.86
C LYS A 19 11.75 -20.32 7.09
N ALA A 20 11.08 -21.26 7.75
CA ALA A 20 10.02 -22.07 7.16
C ALA A 20 8.77 -21.24 6.80
N MET A 21 8.34 -20.32 7.66
CA MET A 21 7.23 -19.40 7.37
C MET A 21 7.57 -18.44 6.22
N ALA A 22 8.79 -17.89 6.20
CA ALA A 22 9.26 -17.04 5.10
C ALA A 22 9.35 -17.83 3.78
N SER A 23 9.77 -19.10 3.84
CA SER A 23 9.82 -19.99 2.67
C SER A 23 8.43 -20.34 2.14
N LEU A 24 7.47 -20.64 3.01
CA LEU A 24 6.07 -20.88 2.63
C LEU A 24 5.45 -19.62 2.01
N ALA A 25 5.63 -18.47 2.65
CA ALA A 25 5.18 -17.18 2.11
C ALA A 25 5.85 -16.85 0.76
N SER A 26 7.11 -17.25 0.55
CA SER A 26 7.82 -17.06 -0.72
C SER A 26 7.31 -17.98 -1.83
N ASN A 27 6.92 -19.22 -1.52
CA ASN A 27 6.34 -20.16 -2.48
C ASN A 27 4.93 -19.72 -2.88
N ASP A 28 4.12 -19.30 -1.90
CA ASP A 28 2.81 -18.70 -2.15
C ASP A 28 2.98 -17.45 -3.03
N ALA A 29 3.89 -16.53 -2.68
CA ALA A 29 4.14 -15.33 -3.46
C ALA A 29 4.60 -15.60 -4.91
N LYS A 30 5.27 -16.72 -5.19
CA LYS A 30 5.65 -17.10 -6.56
C LYS A 30 4.42 -17.53 -7.37
N ALA A 31 3.60 -18.43 -6.83
CA ALA A 31 2.34 -18.83 -7.47
C ALA A 31 1.39 -17.64 -7.62
N ILE A 32 1.38 -16.75 -6.62
CA ILE A 32 0.58 -15.53 -6.65
C ILE A 32 1.13 -14.54 -7.64
N SER A 33 2.44 -14.36 -7.82
CA SER A 33 2.95 -13.46 -8.86
C SER A 33 2.46 -13.87 -10.27
N GLU A 34 2.31 -15.17 -10.52
CA GLU A 34 1.81 -15.72 -11.78
C GLU A 34 0.29 -15.49 -11.93
N HIS A 35 -0.50 -15.69 -10.86
CA HIS A 35 -1.96 -15.48 -10.88
C HIS A 35 -2.40 -14.03 -10.67
N PHE A 36 -1.62 -13.21 -9.97
CA PHE A 36 -1.94 -11.84 -9.62
C PHE A 36 -2.17 -11.01 -10.88
N SER A 37 -1.25 -11.14 -11.85
CA SER A 37 -1.33 -10.44 -13.14
C SER A 37 -2.54 -10.86 -13.98
N GLN A 38 -3.19 -11.99 -13.67
CA GLN A 38 -4.40 -12.46 -14.36
C GLN A 38 -5.67 -11.77 -13.86
N TYR A 39 -5.68 -11.33 -12.59
CA TYR A 39 -6.89 -10.81 -11.94
C TYR A 39 -6.77 -9.36 -11.46
N LEU A 40 -5.55 -8.90 -11.20
CA LEU A 40 -5.28 -7.63 -10.55
C LEU A 40 -4.18 -6.89 -11.32
N LYS A 41 -4.42 -5.62 -11.61
CA LYS A 41 -3.50 -4.76 -12.35
C LYS A 41 -3.19 -3.49 -11.58
N PRO A 42 -1.94 -3.27 -11.13
CA PRO A 42 -1.54 -2.01 -10.52
C PRO A 42 -1.45 -0.91 -11.58
N GLN A 43 -1.90 0.29 -11.25
CA GLN A 43 -1.96 1.44 -12.13
C GLN A 43 -1.72 2.74 -11.35
N ILE A 44 -1.43 3.83 -12.07
CA ILE A 44 -1.25 5.17 -11.53
C ILE A 44 -2.47 6.00 -11.95
N ALA A 45 -3.02 6.81 -11.04
CA ALA A 45 -4.05 7.78 -11.40
C ALA A 45 -3.39 9.08 -11.90
N ASP A 46 -2.95 9.06 -13.16
CA ASP A 46 -2.24 10.15 -13.84
C ASP A 46 -3.18 11.11 -14.60
N THR A 47 -4.46 10.77 -14.70
CA THR A 47 -5.52 11.61 -15.28
C THR A 47 -6.55 12.00 -14.22
N ASP A 48 -7.26 13.10 -14.43
CA ASP A 48 -8.31 13.55 -13.50
C ASP A 48 -9.42 12.51 -13.35
N ALA A 49 -9.82 11.87 -14.46
CA ALA A 49 -10.81 10.79 -14.41
C ALA A 49 -10.40 9.65 -13.45
N LEU A 50 -9.13 9.21 -13.52
CA LEU A 50 -8.62 8.18 -12.61
C LEU A 50 -8.49 8.68 -11.16
N ARG A 51 -8.18 9.97 -10.95
CA ARG A 51 -8.15 10.56 -9.60
C ARG A 51 -9.54 10.58 -8.98
N HIS A 52 -10.56 10.96 -9.74
CA HIS A 52 -11.95 10.91 -9.29
C HIS A 52 -12.39 9.47 -8.96
N GLU A 53 -11.99 8.45 -9.74
CA GLU A 53 -12.22 7.05 -9.36
C GLU A 53 -11.60 6.69 -8.00
N VAL A 54 -10.36 7.14 -7.75
CA VAL A 54 -9.68 6.93 -6.47
C VAL A 54 -10.38 7.66 -5.32
N TYR A 55 -10.84 8.90 -5.52
CA TYR A 55 -11.54 9.67 -4.47
C TYR A 55 -12.89 9.05 -4.12
N LYS A 56 -13.63 8.52 -5.12
CA LYS A 56 -14.87 7.77 -4.88
C LYS A 56 -14.63 6.49 -4.10
N LEU A 57 -13.59 5.73 -4.44
CA LEU A 57 -13.22 4.54 -3.66
C LEU A 57 -12.86 4.91 -2.22
N ARG A 58 -12.09 5.98 -2.03
CA ARG A 58 -11.73 6.46 -0.70
C ARG A 58 -12.95 6.89 0.10
N HIS A 59 -13.92 7.57 -0.50
CA HIS A 59 -15.16 7.95 0.15
C HIS A 59 -15.97 6.72 0.60
N ASN A 60 -16.16 5.76 -0.30
CA ASN A 60 -16.81 4.49 0.04
C ASN A 60 -16.13 3.83 1.26
N VAL A 61 -14.81 3.73 1.28
CA VAL A 61 -14.10 3.06 2.39
C VAL A 61 -14.05 3.89 3.67
N TYR A 62 -13.60 5.14 3.60
CA TYR A 62 -13.33 5.95 4.79
C TYR A 62 -14.57 6.63 5.35
N CYS A 63 -15.50 7.05 4.50
CA CYS A 63 -16.73 7.72 4.93
C CYS A 63 -17.87 6.73 5.17
N GLU A 64 -18.14 5.84 4.20
CA GLU A 64 -19.33 4.97 4.26
C GLU A 64 -19.09 3.65 5.01
N GLU A 65 -17.99 2.94 4.73
CA GLU A 65 -17.72 1.65 5.39
C GLU A 65 -17.16 1.82 6.81
N LEU A 66 -16.09 2.61 6.95
CA LEU A 66 -15.32 2.70 8.20
C LEU A 66 -15.75 3.85 9.11
N HIS A 67 -16.50 4.83 8.59
CA HIS A 67 -16.94 6.02 9.33
C HIS A 67 -15.78 6.75 10.03
N PHE A 68 -14.61 6.79 9.39
CA PHE A 68 -13.43 7.51 9.87
C PHE A 68 -13.45 8.98 9.49
N GLU A 69 -14.17 9.32 8.42
CA GLU A 69 -14.38 10.66 7.90
C GLU A 69 -15.88 10.89 7.68
N ASP A 70 -16.31 12.14 7.63
CA ASP A 70 -17.70 12.48 7.36
C ASP A 70 -18.09 12.20 5.90
N VAL A 71 -19.34 11.79 5.68
CA VAL A 71 -19.89 11.59 4.34
C VAL A 71 -20.02 12.94 3.63
N LYS A 72 -19.30 13.10 2.51
CA LYS A 72 -19.35 14.30 1.66
C LYS A 72 -20.44 14.18 0.59
N GLU A 73 -21.12 15.28 0.28
CA GLU A 73 -22.16 15.37 -0.76
C GLU A 73 -21.62 15.07 -2.17
N THR A 74 -20.33 15.31 -2.41
CA THR A 74 -19.66 15.02 -3.67
C THR A 74 -19.44 13.53 -3.91
N TYR A 75 -19.61 12.69 -2.88
CA TYR A 75 -19.23 11.27 -2.88
C TYR A 75 -17.76 11.03 -3.21
N GLU A 76 -16.89 11.99 -2.85
CA GLU A 76 -15.45 11.94 -3.10
C GLU A 76 -14.67 12.33 -1.85
N GLU A 77 -13.70 11.51 -1.44
CA GLU A 77 -12.81 11.77 -0.31
C GLU A 77 -11.43 12.16 -0.83
N HIS A 78 -11.12 13.43 -0.65
CA HIS A 78 -9.80 14.01 -0.84
C HIS A 78 -9.59 15.14 0.19
N ASP A 79 -8.32 15.49 0.41
CA ASP A 79 -7.83 16.53 1.33
C ASP A 79 -6.78 17.41 0.62
N GLU A 80 -6.22 18.39 1.35
CA GLU A 80 -5.24 19.34 0.81
C GLU A 80 -3.93 18.68 0.31
N PHE A 81 -3.62 17.48 0.79
CA PHE A 81 -2.39 16.77 0.40
C PHE A 81 -2.50 16.09 -0.96
N ASP A 82 -3.73 15.89 -1.46
CA ASP A 82 -3.98 15.26 -2.77
C ASP A 82 -3.39 16.07 -3.94
N LEU A 83 -3.21 17.38 -3.78
CA LEU A 83 -2.63 18.25 -4.81
C LEU A 83 -1.18 17.88 -5.18
N ARG A 84 -0.45 17.26 -4.26
CA ARG A 84 0.96 16.85 -4.43
C ARG A 84 1.16 15.36 -4.17
N ALA A 85 0.10 14.60 -4.38
CA ALA A 85 0.05 13.17 -4.17
C ALA A 85 0.20 12.39 -5.49
N ILE A 86 0.93 11.29 -5.42
CA ILE A 86 0.91 10.25 -6.45
C ILE A 86 0.00 9.14 -5.95
N HIS A 87 -1.05 8.87 -6.71
CA HIS A 87 -2.03 7.82 -6.40
C HIS A 87 -1.72 6.56 -7.19
N CYS A 88 -1.51 5.47 -6.45
CA CYS A 88 -1.42 4.13 -7.03
C CYS A 88 -2.67 3.35 -6.64
N PHE A 89 -3.24 2.61 -7.58
CA PHE A 89 -4.41 1.77 -7.32
C PHE A 89 -4.24 0.41 -7.98
N VAL A 90 -5.00 -0.56 -7.50
CA VAL A 90 -5.09 -1.90 -8.11
C VAL A 90 -6.48 -2.03 -8.71
N ARG A 91 -6.55 -2.35 -10.01
CA ARG A 91 -7.80 -2.64 -10.71
C ARG A 91 -8.03 -4.14 -10.79
N HIS A 92 -9.24 -4.57 -10.48
CA HIS A 92 -9.70 -5.91 -10.74
C HIS A 92 -10.05 -6.05 -12.23
N ILE A 93 -9.42 -6.99 -12.93
CA ILE A 93 -9.48 -7.04 -14.39
C ILE A 93 -10.87 -7.45 -14.89
N SER A 94 -11.48 -8.48 -14.30
CA SER A 94 -12.76 -9.02 -14.80
C SER A 94 -13.94 -8.08 -14.54
N SER A 95 -13.98 -7.40 -13.40
CA SER A 95 -15.05 -6.44 -13.08
C SER A 95 -14.75 -4.99 -13.45
N ASN A 96 -13.51 -4.69 -13.85
CA ASN A 96 -12.99 -3.33 -14.07
C ASN A 96 -13.06 -2.38 -12.85
N ASN A 97 -13.45 -2.87 -11.66
CA ASN A 97 -13.53 -2.06 -10.44
C ASN A 97 -12.15 -1.86 -9.80
N LEU A 98 -11.98 -0.77 -9.06
CA LEU A 98 -10.81 -0.59 -8.20
C LEU A 98 -10.91 -1.57 -7.00
N ALA A 99 -9.90 -2.41 -6.85
CA ALA A 99 -9.75 -3.35 -5.75
C ALA A 99 -9.11 -2.71 -4.51
N GLY A 100 -8.43 -1.57 -4.69
CA GLY A 100 -7.89 -0.76 -3.61
C GLY A 100 -6.99 0.36 -4.11
N THR A 101 -6.61 1.27 -3.22
CA THR A 101 -5.77 2.43 -3.52
C THR A 101 -4.79 2.73 -2.38
N VAL A 102 -3.73 3.46 -2.71
CA VAL A 102 -2.75 4.01 -1.79
C VAL A 102 -2.18 5.30 -2.37
N ARG A 103 -1.81 6.23 -1.49
CA ARG A 103 -1.25 7.53 -1.86
C ARG A 103 0.19 7.67 -1.37
N LEU A 104 1.03 8.28 -2.19
CA LEU A 104 2.32 8.88 -1.83
C LEU A 104 2.21 10.40 -1.83
N ILE A 105 2.29 11.03 -0.67
CA ILE A 105 2.37 12.49 -0.56
C ILE A 105 3.83 12.90 -0.72
N THR A 106 4.07 13.80 -1.66
CA THR A 106 5.43 14.26 -2.00
C THR A 106 5.70 15.62 -1.38
N SER A 107 6.96 15.91 -1.04
CA SER A 107 7.40 17.25 -0.67
C SER A 107 8.48 17.71 -1.65
N ALA A 108 8.58 19.00 -1.90
CA ALA A 108 9.61 19.64 -2.73
C ALA A 108 10.13 20.92 -2.07
N GLN A 109 9.28 21.63 -1.31
CA GLN A 109 9.63 22.89 -0.63
C GLN A 109 9.53 22.74 0.90
N ASP A 110 10.22 23.63 1.62
CA ASP A 110 10.30 23.59 3.10
C ASP A 110 8.95 23.80 3.79
N ASN A 111 8.04 24.55 3.15
CA ASN A 111 6.67 24.77 3.63
C ASN A 111 5.71 23.61 3.30
N GLU A 112 6.11 22.64 2.48
CA GLU A 112 5.28 21.48 2.12
C GLU A 112 5.48 20.33 3.12
N LEU A 113 5.03 20.55 4.36
CA LEU A 113 5.11 19.58 5.45
C LEU A 113 4.29 18.32 5.14
N LEU A 114 4.82 17.13 5.42
CA LEU A 114 4.06 15.88 5.37
C LEU A 114 2.97 15.87 6.45
N PRO A 115 1.84 15.15 6.28
CA PRO A 115 0.81 15.06 7.32
C PRO A 115 1.35 14.65 8.69
N ILE A 116 2.33 13.74 8.73
CA ILE A 116 2.96 13.31 9.98
C ILE A 116 3.72 14.45 10.68
N GLU A 117 4.27 15.40 9.93
CA GLU A 117 4.90 16.62 10.48
C GLU A 117 3.83 17.60 11.00
N GLN A 118 2.71 17.74 10.28
CA GLN A 118 1.66 18.71 10.60
C GLN A 118 0.77 18.26 11.78
N PHE A 119 0.38 17.00 11.83
CA PHE A 119 -0.62 16.50 12.79
C PHE A 119 -0.04 15.56 13.84
N CYS A 120 1.13 14.95 13.59
CA CYS A 120 1.67 13.88 14.42
C CYS A 120 3.14 14.06 14.79
N SER A 121 3.65 15.31 14.80
CA SER A 121 5.05 15.60 15.15
C SER A 121 5.44 15.06 16.53
N HIS A 122 4.52 15.10 17.50
CA HIS A 122 4.70 14.53 18.84
C HIS A 122 4.89 12.99 18.85
N ALA A 123 4.48 12.29 17.80
CA ALA A 123 4.67 10.83 17.66
C ALA A 123 6.05 10.45 17.10
N LEU A 124 6.82 11.42 16.58
CA LEU A 124 8.16 11.25 16.05
C LEU A 124 9.19 11.44 17.16
N THR A 125 9.48 10.38 17.91
CA THR A 125 10.39 10.42 19.06
C THR A 125 11.78 9.85 18.78
N ASP A 126 12.00 9.29 17.59
CA ASP A 126 13.30 8.74 17.18
C ASP A 126 14.33 9.85 17.02
N ALA A 127 15.47 9.71 17.69
CA ALA A 127 16.51 10.73 17.70
C ALA A 127 17.25 10.84 16.37
N ASP A 128 17.30 9.79 15.56
CA ASP A 128 18.11 9.72 14.34
C ASP A 128 17.29 10.06 13.10
N ILE A 129 16.01 9.69 13.09
CA ILE A 129 15.16 9.72 11.91
C ILE A 129 14.02 10.73 12.08
N SER A 130 14.00 11.76 11.22
CA SER A 130 12.90 12.73 11.11
C SER A 130 12.85 13.25 9.67
N PRO A 131 11.65 13.60 9.13
CA PRO A 131 11.55 14.17 7.79
C PRO A 131 12.44 15.41 7.58
N MET A 132 12.64 16.23 8.63
CA MET A 132 13.47 17.44 8.58
C MET A 132 14.98 17.17 8.40
N LYS A 133 15.43 15.92 8.59
CA LYS A 133 16.85 15.54 8.44
C LYS A 133 17.23 15.17 7.01
N TYR A 134 16.26 15.17 6.09
CA TYR A 134 16.44 14.76 4.70
C TYR A 134 16.03 15.88 3.75
N ALA A 135 16.53 15.84 2.52
CA ALA A 135 16.13 16.80 1.50
C ALA A 135 14.64 16.64 1.18
N ARG A 136 13.89 17.75 1.06
CA ARG A 136 12.42 17.72 0.87
C ARG A 136 11.98 16.87 -0.32
N HIS A 137 12.70 16.96 -1.44
CA HIS A 137 12.41 16.18 -2.65
C HIS A 137 12.69 14.67 -2.51
N GLU A 138 13.41 14.24 -1.48
CA GLU A 138 13.71 12.84 -1.19
C GLU A 138 12.77 12.23 -0.13
N VAL A 139 11.91 13.02 0.51
CA VAL A 139 10.93 12.53 1.50
C VAL A 139 9.54 12.33 0.88
N CYS A 140 8.81 11.34 1.39
CA CYS A 140 7.38 11.19 1.13
C CYS A 140 6.66 10.52 2.29
N GLU A 141 5.34 10.66 2.30
CA GLU A 141 4.48 9.93 3.22
C GLU A 141 3.53 9.00 2.47
N ILE A 142 3.48 7.72 2.86
CA ILE A 142 2.43 6.81 2.41
C ILE A 142 1.20 7.00 3.30
N SER A 143 0.05 7.23 2.68
CA SER A 143 -1.23 7.37 3.38
C SER A 143 -2.40 6.81 2.56
N ARG A 144 -3.61 6.83 3.16
CA ARG A 144 -4.88 6.49 2.51
C ARG A 144 -4.90 5.11 1.82
N LEU A 145 -4.32 4.09 2.48
CA LEU A 145 -4.49 2.69 2.07
C LEU A 145 -5.95 2.27 2.27
N ALA A 146 -6.71 2.13 1.19
CA ALA A 146 -8.11 1.73 1.23
C ALA A 146 -8.35 0.50 0.36
N VAL A 147 -9.04 -0.50 0.92
CA VAL A 147 -9.45 -1.74 0.24
C VAL A 147 -10.92 -1.99 0.60
N PRO A 148 -11.85 -1.91 -0.37
CA PRO A 148 -13.28 -2.12 -0.13
C PRO A 148 -13.58 -3.49 0.48
N ALA A 149 -14.68 -3.60 1.23
CA ALA A 149 -15.07 -4.83 1.92
C ALA A 149 -15.09 -6.06 1.01
N ALA A 150 -15.61 -5.90 -0.21
CA ALA A 150 -15.70 -6.96 -1.22
C ALA A 150 -14.34 -7.58 -1.59
N PHE A 151 -13.24 -6.84 -1.42
CA PHE A 151 -11.88 -7.27 -1.73
C PHE A 151 -11.06 -7.64 -0.48
N ARG A 152 -11.68 -7.72 0.71
CA ARG A 152 -11.01 -8.10 1.97
C ARG A 152 -11.25 -9.57 2.33
N LYS A 153 -10.21 -10.23 2.81
CA LYS A 153 -10.23 -11.65 3.25
C LYS A 153 -11.37 -11.99 4.24
N ARG A 154 -11.73 -11.08 5.15
CA ARG A 154 -12.70 -11.34 6.22
C ARG A 154 -14.12 -11.54 5.71
N GLU A 155 -14.51 -10.92 4.61
CA GLU A 155 -15.82 -11.16 4.01
C GLU A 155 -15.86 -12.55 3.35
N ILE A 156 -14.74 -13.01 2.79
CA ILE A 156 -14.62 -14.36 2.22
C ILE A 156 -14.77 -15.44 3.31
N ASP A 157 -14.15 -15.26 4.47
CA ASP A 157 -14.25 -16.21 5.60
C ASP A 157 -15.70 -16.31 6.15
N LYS A 158 -16.50 -15.23 6.07
CA LYS A 158 -17.95 -15.27 6.40
C LYS A 158 -18.75 -16.07 5.37
N HIS A 159 -18.38 -16.00 4.10
CA HIS A 159 -19.02 -16.79 3.03
C HIS A 159 -18.57 -18.25 3.00
N ALA A 160 -17.37 -18.56 3.50
CA ALA A 160 -16.82 -19.92 3.58
C ALA A 160 -17.35 -20.75 4.77
N GLY A 161 -18.18 -20.17 5.64
CA GLY A 161 -18.65 -20.78 6.89
C GLY A 161 -20.15 -21.07 6.98
N ALA A 162 -20.94 -20.87 5.91
CA ALA A 162 -22.33 -21.32 5.90
C ALA A 162 -22.37 -22.84 5.64
N ALA A 163 -22.92 -23.58 6.61
CA ALA A 163 -22.95 -25.04 6.68
C ALA A 163 -23.86 -25.74 5.66
N THR A 164 -23.93 -25.24 4.43
CA THR A 164 -24.62 -25.87 3.31
C THR A 164 -23.76 -25.67 2.08
N GLY A 165 -23.37 -26.75 1.40
CA GLY A 165 -22.44 -26.78 0.26
C GLY A 165 -22.97 -26.12 -1.02
N ALA A 166 -23.54 -24.92 -0.92
CA ALA A 166 -23.83 -24.03 -2.02
C ALA A 166 -22.86 -22.85 -1.90
N ILE A 167 -21.65 -23.04 -2.41
CA ILE A 167 -20.72 -21.94 -2.65
C ILE A 167 -21.48 -20.96 -3.54
N ASN A 168 -21.61 -19.71 -3.11
CA ASN A 168 -22.07 -18.66 -4.00
C ASN A 168 -20.91 -18.37 -4.99
N GLU A 169 -20.75 -19.24 -5.99
CA GLU A 169 -19.80 -19.12 -7.11
C GLU A 169 -20.11 -17.92 -8.02
N GLN A 170 -21.03 -17.03 -7.63
CA GLN A 170 -21.64 -16.08 -8.55
C GLN A 170 -20.87 -14.77 -8.79
N VAL A 171 -19.70 -14.53 -8.19
CA VAL A 171 -18.93 -13.29 -8.45
C VAL A 171 -17.41 -13.46 -8.63
N PHE A 172 -16.75 -14.36 -7.89
CA PHE A 172 -15.29 -14.56 -7.99
C PHE A 172 -14.93 -16.05 -7.91
N SER A 173 -13.94 -16.48 -8.69
CA SER A 173 -13.36 -17.82 -8.65
C SER A 173 -12.54 -18.06 -7.38
N GLN A 174 -12.34 -19.33 -7.01
CA GLN A 174 -11.51 -19.71 -5.86
C GLN A 174 -10.06 -19.22 -5.98
N THR A 175 -9.54 -19.08 -7.21
CA THR A 175 -8.19 -18.55 -7.47
C THR A 175 -8.13 -17.04 -7.24
N GLU A 176 -9.17 -16.29 -7.64
CA GLU A 176 -9.30 -14.84 -7.38
C GLU A 176 -9.31 -14.55 -5.87
N LEU A 177 -10.09 -15.31 -5.10
CA LEU A 177 -10.21 -15.14 -3.65
C LEU A 177 -8.88 -15.33 -2.91
N ARG A 178 -7.97 -16.15 -3.43
CA ARG A 178 -6.63 -16.36 -2.87
C ARG A 178 -5.70 -15.16 -3.07
N CYS A 179 -6.00 -14.29 -4.04
CA CYS A 179 -5.20 -13.09 -4.35
C CYS A 179 -5.56 -11.90 -3.47
N PHE A 180 -6.78 -11.83 -2.92
CA PHE A 180 -7.26 -10.67 -2.16
C PHE A 180 -6.43 -10.31 -0.92
N PRO A 181 -5.91 -11.28 -0.13
CA PRO A 181 -4.98 -10.97 0.97
C PRO A 181 -3.72 -10.21 0.54
N TYR A 182 -3.38 -10.24 -0.75
CA TYR A 182 -2.19 -9.62 -1.33
C TYR A 182 -2.45 -8.25 -1.95
N ILE A 183 -3.70 -7.78 -2.02
CA ILE A 183 -4.02 -6.44 -2.53
C ILE A 183 -3.29 -5.38 -1.71
N ALA A 184 -3.38 -5.44 -0.38
CA ALA A 184 -2.68 -4.50 0.50
C ALA A 184 -1.15 -4.56 0.32
N VAL A 185 -0.59 -5.77 0.15
CA VAL A 185 0.85 -5.94 -0.12
C VAL A 185 1.23 -5.33 -1.46
N CYS A 186 0.44 -5.56 -2.52
CA CYS A 186 0.65 -4.97 -3.83
C CYS A 186 0.56 -3.44 -3.82
N LEU A 187 -0.38 -2.88 -3.06
CA LEU A 187 -0.48 -1.43 -2.86
C LEU A 187 0.79 -0.88 -2.21
N TYR A 188 1.28 -1.48 -1.12
CA TYR A 188 2.55 -1.05 -0.52
C TYR A 188 3.76 -1.24 -1.43
N LEU A 189 3.81 -2.33 -2.21
CA LEU A 189 4.88 -2.54 -3.19
C LEU A 189 4.80 -1.53 -4.34
N SER A 190 3.60 -1.16 -4.80
CA SER A 190 3.37 -0.10 -5.79
C SER A 190 3.84 1.25 -5.26
N ALA A 191 3.47 1.56 -4.02
CA ALA A 191 3.89 2.76 -3.31
C ALA A 191 5.42 2.84 -3.17
N ALA A 192 6.07 1.73 -2.80
CA ALA A 192 7.53 1.68 -2.69
C ALA A 192 8.26 1.72 -4.05
N ALA A 193 7.72 1.05 -5.08
CA ALA A 193 8.22 1.16 -6.44
C ALA A 193 8.16 2.61 -6.93
N MET A 194 7.05 3.30 -6.65
CA MET A 194 6.86 4.70 -6.98
C MET A 194 7.80 5.63 -6.21
N SER A 195 8.01 5.39 -4.91
CA SER A 195 8.93 6.18 -4.10
C SER A 195 10.35 6.08 -4.66
N TYR A 196 10.81 4.86 -4.95
CA TYR A 196 12.12 4.63 -5.56
C TYR A 196 12.24 5.25 -6.96
N LYS A 197 11.24 5.05 -7.83
CA LYS A 197 11.21 5.60 -9.20
C LYS A 197 11.31 7.12 -9.21
N THR A 198 10.67 7.76 -8.24
CA THR A 198 10.64 9.22 -8.12
C THR A 198 11.71 9.80 -7.19
N LYS A 199 12.70 8.97 -6.80
CA LYS A 199 13.84 9.33 -5.93
C LYS A 199 13.43 9.85 -4.54
N ARG A 200 12.28 9.40 -4.05
CA ARG A 200 11.78 9.62 -2.70
C ARG A 200 12.16 8.43 -1.84
N TYR A 201 13.38 8.49 -1.32
CA TYR A 201 13.99 7.38 -0.61
C TYR A 201 13.50 7.28 0.83
N HIS A 202 13.19 8.42 1.45
CA HIS A 202 12.84 8.51 2.86
C HIS A 202 11.33 8.47 3.03
N VAL A 203 10.79 7.27 3.25
CA VAL A 203 9.34 7.04 3.29
C VAL A 203 8.85 6.98 4.72
N PHE A 204 7.91 7.85 5.06
CA PHE A 204 7.22 7.88 6.34
C PHE A 204 5.80 7.33 6.19
N VAL A 205 5.26 6.75 7.26
CA VAL A 205 3.88 6.26 7.29
C VAL A 205 3.34 6.20 8.71
N MET A 206 2.08 6.61 8.89
CA MET A 206 1.32 6.40 10.11
C MET A 206 0.37 5.21 9.91
N MET A 207 0.58 4.12 10.64
CA MET A 207 -0.23 2.90 10.46
C MET A 207 -0.42 2.10 11.74
N GLU A 208 -1.36 1.16 11.71
CA GLU A 208 -1.56 0.19 12.79
C GLU A 208 -0.30 -0.69 12.99
N PRO A 209 0.16 -0.90 14.23
CA PRO A 209 1.30 -1.79 14.50
C PRO A 209 1.10 -3.23 14.01
N ARG A 210 -0.15 -3.69 13.93
CA ARG A 210 -0.49 -5.00 13.38
C ARG A 210 -0.18 -5.08 11.88
N LEU A 211 -0.47 -4.01 11.13
CA LEU A 211 -0.18 -3.94 9.70
C LEU A 211 1.33 -3.92 9.47
N ALA A 212 2.07 -3.11 10.20
CA ALA A 212 3.55 -3.09 10.15
C ALA A 212 4.15 -4.50 10.38
N ARG A 213 3.63 -5.23 11.39
CA ARG A 213 4.02 -6.62 11.64
C ARG A 213 3.63 -7.57 10.51
N SER A 214 2.48 -7.36 9.87
CA SER A 214 2.08 -8.18 8.72
C SER A 214 3.01 -7.97 7.53
N LEU A 215 3.43 -6.72 7.29
CA LEU A 215 4.31 -6.34 6.20
C LEU A 215 5.76 -6.84 6.42
N SER A 216 6.19 -7.00 7.67
CA SER A 216 7.51 -7.60 7.94
C SER A 216 7.58 -9.07 7.52
N PHE A 217 6.49 -9.83 7.54
CA PHE A 217 6.50 -11.20 7.01
C PHE A 217 6.77 -11.29 5.51
N VAL A 218 6.52 -10.21 4.76
CA VAL A 218 6.78 -10.14 3.31
C VAL A 218 8.14 -9.52 2.99
N GLY A 219 8.87 -9.04 4.01
CA GLY A 219 10.18 -8.42 3.86
C GLY A 219 10.15 -6.89 3.82
N ILE A 220 9.00 -6.24 4.03
CA ILE A 220 8.93 -4.77 4.14
C ILE A 220 9.22 -4.40 5.61
N MET A 221 10.46 -3.97 5.87
CA MET A 221 10.97 -3.74 7.22
C MET A 221 10.88 -2.27 7.60
N PHE A 222 9.83 -1.91 8.33
CA PHE A 222 9.69 -0.57 8.89
C PHE A 222 10.43 -0.41 10.23
N ARG A 223 11.15 0.69 10.39
CA ARG A 223 11.63 1.18 11.70
C ARG A 223 10.50 1.98 12.35
N GLN A 224 10.09 1.58 13.55
CA GLN A 224 9.12 2.35 14.32
C GLN A 224 9.78 3.60 14.90
N LEU A 225 9.15 4.77 14.75
CA LEU A 225 9.71 6.08 15.13
C LEU A 225 9.20 6.61 16.47
N GLY A 226 8.25 5.92 17.10
CA GLY A 226 7.74 6.31 18.40
C GLY A 226 6.69 5.36 18.93
N GLN A 227 6.24 5.60 20.16
CA GLN A 227 5.22 4.77 20.78
C GLN A 227 3.89 4.89 20.04
N PRO A 228 3.06 3.83 20.01
CA PRO A 228 1.73 3.93 19.43
C PRO A 228 0.87 4.95 20.17
N ILE A 229 0.15 5.77 19.41
CA ILE A 229 -0.79 6.79 19.90
C ILE A 229 -2.21 6.49 19.42
N GLU A 230 -3.19 7.17 20.00
CA GLU A 230 -4.58 7.14 19.53
C GLU A 230 -4.76 8.20 18.43
N PHE A 231 -4.98 7.74 17.20
CA PHE A 231 -5.16 8.60 16.02
C PHE A 231 -6.01 7.83 15.01
N HIS A 232 -7.34 8.04 15.02
CA HIS A 232 -8.38 7.18 14.41
C HIS A 232 -8.10 5.67 14.61
N GLY A 233 -7.95 5.27 15.87
CA GLY A 233 -7.44 3.96 16.26
C GLY A 233 -5.97 4.00 16.65
N LYS A 234 -5.49 2.88 17.19
CA LYS A 234 -4.09 2.75 17.65
C LYS A 234 -3.12 2.70 16.48
N ARG A 235 -2.32 3.74 16.31
CA ARG A 235 -1.34 3.88 15.21
C ARG A 235 0.03 4.28 15.74
N ALA A 236 1.08 3.97 14.97
CA ALA A 236 2.43 4.42 15.27
C ALA A 236 3.09 4.96 14.01
N ALA A 237 4.05 5.87 14.20
CA ALA A 237 4.89 6.41 13.14
C ALA A 237 5.95 5.38 12.74
N TYR A 238 6.18 5.24 11.44
CA TYR A 238 7.17 4.33 10.89
C TYR A 238 7.96 4.98 9.75
N TYR A 239 9.15 4.45 9.53
CA TYR A 239 10.07 4.83 8.47
C TYR A 239 10.59 3.61 7.72
N ILE A 240 10.80 3.76 6.41
CA ILE A 240 11.58 2.84 5.60
C ILE A 240 12.40 3.63 4.58
N ASP A 241 13.65 3.19 4.35
CA ASP A 241 14.43 3.63 3.20
C ASP A 241 14.10 2.75 1.99
N SER A 242 13.51 3.32 0.95
CA SER A 242 13.06 2.54 -0.22
C SER A 242 14.21 1.88 -0.98
N ARG A 243 15.45 2.35 -0.82
CA ARG A 243 16.66 1.74 -1.41
C ARG A 243 16.99 0.38 -0.79
N GLU A 244 16.59 0.17 0.45
CA GLU A 244 16.86 -1.06 1.19
C GLU A 244 15.81 -2.16 0.93
N LEU A 245 14.64 -1.79 0.38
CA LEU A 245 13.51 -2.71 0.22
C LEU A 245 13.88 -3.99 -0.54
N LYS A 246 14.55 -3.87 -1.70
CA LYS A 246 14.89 -5.03 -2.54
C LYS A 246 15.83 -6.02 -1.83
N LYS A 247 16.58 -5.58 -0.82
CA LYS A 247 17.51 -6.41 -0.04
C LYS A 247 16.79 -7.27 0.99
N THR A 248 15.61 -6.85 1.45
CA THR A 248 14.86 -7.52 2.54
C THR A 248 13.67 -8.33 2.04
N LEU A 249 13.21 -8.12 0.81
CA LEU A 249 12.12 -8.90 0.21
C LEU A 249 12.51 -10.38 0.01
N SER A 250 11.56 -11.28 0.27
CA SER A 250 11.72 -12.68 -0.11
C SER A 250 11.68 -12.83 -1.64
N SER A 251 12.21 -13.94 -2.17
CA SER A 251 12.31 -14.14 -3.62
C SER A 251 10.96 -14.05 -4.36
N GLY A 252 9.87 -14.53 -3.74
CA GLY A 252 8.54 -14.44 -4.32
C GLY A 252 8.02 -13.00 -4.36
N TYR A 253 8.21 -12.22 -3.29
CA TYR A 253 7.80 -10.82 -3.25
C TYR A 253 8.69 -9.92 -4.11
N LEU A 254 9.96 -10.27 -4.31
CA LEU A 254 10.82 -9.58 -5.27
C LEU A 254 10.31 -9.75 -6.70
N LYS A 255 9.87 -10.95 -7.08
CA LYS A 255 9.24 -11.19 -8.39
C LYS A 255 7.92 -10.43 -8.54
N LEU A 256 7.11 -10.39 -7.49
CA LEU A 256 5.89 -9.60 -7.46
C LEU A 256 6.19 -8.10 -7.63
N LEU A 257 7.19 -7.57 -6.91
CA LEU A 257 7.64 -6.19 -7.07
C LEU A 257 8.07 -5.90 -8.52
N GLN A 258 8.86 -6.79 -9.13
CA GLN A 258 9.26 -6.64 -10.53
C GLN A 258 8.07 -6.66 -11.49
N ALA A 259 7.04 -7.49 -11.24
CA ALA A 259 5.82 -7.49 -12.04
C ALA A 259 5.06 -6.16 -11.91
N ILE A 260 4.93 -5.65 -10.68
CA ILE A 260 4.32 -4.35 -10.40
C ILE A 260 5.11 -3.23 -11.09
N GLU A 261 6.43 -3.22 -11.01
CA GLU A 261 7.29 -2.23 -11.69
C GLU A 261 7.05 -2.23 -13.21
N ARG A 262 6.92 -3.40 -13.85
CA ARG A 262 6.60 -3.50 -15.28
C ARG A 262 5.23 -2.91 -15.61
N ASP A 263 4.21 -3.24 -14.83
CA ASP A 263 2.85 -2.75 -15.05
C ASP A 263 2.73 -1.23 -14.84
N LEU A 264 3.42 -0.69 -13.84
CA LEU A 264 3.41 0.74 -13.53
C LEU A 264 4.25 1.57 -14.51
N PHE A 265 5.38 1.04 -15.02
CA PHE A 265 6.38 1.85 -15.70
C PHE A 265 6.66 1.47 -17.16
N GLU A 266 6.38 0.23 -17.59
CA GLU A 266 6.86 -0.29 -18.88
C GLU A 266 5.75 -0.48 -19.94
N LEU A 267 4.46 -0.33 -19.59
CA LEU A 267 3.37 -0.47 -20.56
C LEU A 267 2.95 0.87 -21.19
N LYS A 268 3.70 1.30 -22.21
CA LYS A 268 3.16 2.04 -23.36
C LYS A 268 3.39 1.20 -24.62
N LYS A 269 2.34 0.54 -25.13
CA LYS A 269 2.33 0.13 -26.55
C LYS A 269 1.96 1.35 -27.41
N PRO A 270 2.60 1.54 -28.58
CA PRO A 270 2.41 2.70 -29.44
C PRO A 270 1.04 2.62 -30.14
N GLY A 271 0.24 3.68 -30.07
CA GLY A 271 -1.04 3.73 -30.80
C GLY A 271 -2.03 4.82 -30.38
N THR A 272 -1.87 5.46 -29.23
CA THR A 272 -2.72 6.59 -28.81
C THR A 272 -1.97 7.92 -28.93
N PRO A 273 -2.55 8.98 -29.53
CA PRO A 273 -1.90 10.26 -29.67
C PRO A 273 -1.58 10.83 -28.29
N SER A 274 -0.32 11.20 -28.09
CA SER A 274 0.18 11.80 -26.87
C SER A 274 -0.29 13.25 -26.72
N SER A 275 -1.01 13.57 -25.64
CA SER A 275 -0.76 14.85 -24.96
C SER A 275 0.45 14.63 -24.06
N GLY A 276 1.62 15.03 -24.54
CA GLY A 276 2.86 14.94 -23.78
C GLY A 276 2.81 15.87 -22.57
N ALA A 277 2.40 15.36 -21.41
CA ALA A 277 2.76 15.97 -20.13
C ALA A 277 4.04 15.30 -19.63
N ILE A 278 5.17 15.88 -19.96
CA ILE A 278 6.41 15.68 -19.21
C ILE A 278 6.08 16.09 -17.77
N PHE A 279 6.07 15.15 -16.84
CA PHE A 279 5.98 15.45 -15.42
C PHE A 279 7.29 16.14 -15.01
N SER A 280 7.32 17.45 -15.18
CA SER A 280 8.27 18.34 -14.49
C SER A 280 7.56 18.79 -13.22
N PRO A 281 8.09 18.53 -12.02
CA PRO A 281 7.62 19.24 -10.84
C PRO A 281 7.84 20.72 -11.11
N LYS A 282 6.77 21.52 -11.16
CA LYS A 282 6.90 22.97 -11.28
C LYS A 282 7.65 23.47 -10.05
N LEU A 283 8.94 23.77 -10.21
CA LEU A 283 9.60 24.76 -9.37
C LEU A 283 8.84 26.06 -9.62
N ILE A 284 8.02 26.47 -8.66
CA ILE A 284 7.49 27.83 -8.62
C ILE A 284 8.70 28.72 -8.34
N ALA A 285 9.21 29.35 -9.39
CA ALA A 285 10.17 30.44 -9.24
C ALA A 285 9.44 31.61 -8.57
N ALA A 286 9.96 32.03 -7.42
CA ALA A 286 9.51 33.20 -6.71
C ALA A 286 9.81 34.47 -7.52
N HIS A 287 8.82 35.35 -7.61
CA HIS A 287 9.00 36.79 -7.69
C HIS A 287 8.41 37.41 -6.43
#